data_AF-A0A7Y8RMM9-F1
#
_entry.id   AF-A0A7Y8RMM9-F1
#
_cell.length_a   1.000
_cell.length_b   1.000
_cell.length_c   1.000
_cell.angle_alpha   90.00
_cell.angle_beta   90.00
_cell.angle_gamma   90.00
#
_symmetry.space_group_name_H-M   'P 1'
#
loop_
_entity.id
_entity.type
_entity.pdbx_description
1 polymer ?
#
loop_
_entity_poly.entity_id
_entity_poly.type
_entity_poly.pdbx_seq_one_letter_code
_entity_poly.pdbx_strand_id
1 'polypeptide(L)'
;MKINLPVTGRNVDFAPDANILSTTDLTSAITYANQDFIDISGYRRDELLGVPHNVLRHPDMPAEAFAHMWQTLKSGRSWMGMVKNRCKNGDHYWVSAYATPVTREGATVEYQSVRTKPDAHRIAVAERMYARLRAGKRLSWPVVGMGVKLSAWVIATCAVTWALGLGLTGYALVWQLLALVAGCAVGAAGVRLMLRPLAQLQQRAHRVADNPLSQAIYTGRRDECGQIEFALHMLEAQAGSVVGRIGDASQRLSGHAARLVQHLDSSHASSLGQQTQTDQVAAAIHQMAASVAEMANHAQQASKAADRAGSETREGHLRVDESRDAVLRLSQELARATEVIHQLENHSGEISGVLEVIRTIAEQTNLLALNAAIEAARAGEQGRGFAVVADEVRGLAQRTQQSTDEIQRMISTLQGGARDAVQAMAHSGEHVDASVKQAQRAAAALDGISQRVTQITAMSQQIATAVEEQSTVSEDINRNIVGIRDAGEATVSAGQQSRLSSSDVAALAEDLQQLAREFWARPRATR
;
A
#
# COMPACT_ATOMS: atom_id res chain seq x y z
N MET A 1 23.43 -1.79 -49.40
CA MET A 1 23.30 -2.83 -48.35
C MET A 1 24.29 -2.55 -47.24
N LYS A 2 23.91 -2.70 -45.96
CA LYS A 2 24.82 -2.51 -44.82
C LYS A 2 25.89 -3.62 -44.83
N ILE A 3 27.17 -3.24 -44.75
CA ILE A 3 28.31 -4.14 -44.67
C ILE A 3 28.76 -4.19 -43.21
N ASN A 4 28.76 -5.38 -42.60
CA ASN A 4 29.16 -5.55 -41.20
C ASN A 4 30.61 -6.05 -41.14
N LEU A 5 31.48 -5.31 -40.44
CA LEU A 5 32.90 -5.60 -40.21
C LEU A 5 33.19 -5.61 -38.69
N PRO A 6 34.29 -6.24 -38.22
CA PRO A 6 35.27 -7.04 -38.96
C PRO A 6 34.75 -8.43 -39.34
N VAL A 7 35.43 -9.09 -40.29
CA VAL A 7 35.25 -10.52 -40.62
C VAL A 7 36.60 -11.25 -40.49
N THR A 8 36.66 -12.34 -39.74
CA THR A 8 37.91 -13.07 -39.40
C THR A 8 38.18 -14.23 -40.36
N GLY A 9 37.15 -14.69 -41.09
CA GLY A 9 37.22 -15.87 -41.95
C GLY A 9 37.14 -17.21 -41.21
N ARG A 10 37.06 -17.20 -39.87
CA ARG A 10 36.89 -18.42 -39.06
C ARG A 10 35.42 -18.85 -39.00
N ASN A 11 35.15 -20.12 -39.31
CA ASN A 11 33.82 -20.72 -39.16
C ASN A 11 33.65 -21.24 -37.72
N VAL A 12 32.55 -20.86 -37.07
CA VAL A 12 32.11 -21.36 -35.77
C VAL A 12 31.17 -22.54 -36.02
N ASP A 13 31.53 -23.69 -35.48
CA ASP A 13 30.68 -24.89 -35.55
C ASP A 13 29.79 -24.99 -34.31
N PHE A 14 28.64 -25.64 -34.44
CA PHE A 14 27.67 -25.82 -33.37
C PHE A 14 27.02 -27.21 -33.42
N ALA A 15 26.30 -27.57 -32.37
CA ALA A 15 25.74 -28.92 -32.22
C ALA A 15 24.69 -29.22 -33.32
N PRO A 16 24.62 -30.46 -33.87
CA PRO A 16 23.63 -30.81 -34.90
C PRO A 16 22.18 -30.64 -34.46
N ASP A 17 21.92 -30.78 -33.17
CA ASP A 17 20.63 -30.63 -32.50
C ASP A 17 20.39 -29.20 -31.97
N ALA A 18 21.27 -28.23 -32.25
CA ALA A 18 20.99 -26.85 -31.88
C ALA A 18 19.77 -26.31 -32.65
N ASN A 19 18.86 -25.65 -31.94
CA ASN A 19 17.68 -25.02 -32.48
C ASN A 19 17.83 -23.51 -32.40
N ILE A 20 18.44 -22.90 -33.40
CA ILE A 20 18.67 -21.45 -33.39
C ILE A 20 17.37 -20.73 -33.81
N LEU A 21 16.64 -20.18 -32.85
CA LEU A 21 15.31 -19.58 -33.02
C LEU A 21 15.33 -18.08 -32.75
N SER A 22 14.70 -17.32 -33.63
CA SER A 22 14.40 -15.90 -33.39
C SER A 22 13.08 -15.49 -34.01
N THR A 23 12.41 -14.49 -33.44
CA THR A 23 11.30 -13.78 -34.08
C THR A 23 11.63 -12.31 -34.26
N THR A 24 10.99 -11.69 -35.26
CA THR A 24 11.11 -10.27 -35.54
C THR A 24 9.73 -9.65 -35.75
N ASP A 25 9.62 -8.35 -35.55
CA ASP A 25 8.48 -7.59 -36.02
C ASP A 25 8.49 -7.45 -37.56
N LEU A 26 7.54 -6.71 -38.11
CA LEU A 26 7.43 -6.44 -39.55
C LEU A 26 8.54 -5.50 -40.09
N THR A 27 9.25 -4.79 -39.22
CA THR A 27 10.41 -3.95 -39.56
C THR A 27 11.72 -4.73 -39.57
N SER A 28 11.67 -6.02 -39.22
CA SER A 28 12.83 -6.92 -39.02
C SER A 28 13.61 -6.69 -37.73
N ALA A 29 13.08 -5.93 -36.77
CA ALA A 29 13.66 -5.79 -35.44
C ALA A 29 13.42 -7.08 -34.65
N ILE A 30 14.46 -7.64 -34.05
CA ILE A 30 14.38 -8.89 -33.29
C ILE A 30 13.53 -8.68 -32.03
N THR A 31 12.45 -9.43 -31.90
CA THR A 31 11.54 -9.40 -30.73
C THR A 31 11.78 -10.57 -29.78
N TYR A 32 12.40 -11.65 -30.27
CA TYR A 32 12.81 -12.80 -29.47
C TYR A 32 14.05 -13.47 -30.06
N ALA A 33 14.92 -13.95 -29.19
CA ALA A 33 16.03 -14.84 -29.51
C ALA A 33 16.18 -15.86 -28.37
N ASN A 34 16.27 -17.14 -28.71
CA ASN A 34 16.50 -18.20 -27.72
C ASN A 34 17.99 -18.29 -27.34
N GLN A 35 18.32 -19.19 -26.40
CA GLN A 35 19.68 -19.30 -25.88
C GLN A 35 20.69 -19.75 -26.95
N ASP A 36 20.35 -20.74 -27.77
CA ASP A 36 21.20 -21.19 -28.88
C ASP A 36 21.58 -20.06 -29.84
N PHE A 37 20.63 -19.15 -30.14
CA PHE A 37 20.89 -17.97 -30.97
C PHE A 37 21.86 -16.99 -30.31
N ILE A 38 21.71 -16.76 -29.01
CA ILE A 38 22.58 -15.88 -28.23
C ILE A 38 24.00 -16.45 -28.21
N ASP A 39 24.12 -17.73 -27.89
CA ASP A 39 25.40 -18.41 -27.73
C ASP A 39 26.20 -18.44 -29.03
N ILE A 40 25.58 -18.82 -30.15
CA ILE A 40 26.28 -18.89 -31.45
C ILE A 40 26.62 -17.50 -32.01
N SER A 41 25.79 -16.49 -31.75
CA SER A 41 26.01 -15.15 -32.29
C SER A 41 27.04 -14.34 -31.49
N GLY A 42 27.20 -14.66 -30.19
CA GLY A 42 28.09 -13.94 -29.28
C GLY A 42 27.58 -12.55 -28.86
N TYR A 43 26.33 -12.21 -29.20
CA TYR A 43 25.66 -11.00 -28.72
C TYR A 43 24.89 -11.30 -27.44
N ARG A 44 24.84 -10.34 -26.52
CA ARG A 44 23.94 -10.47 -25.36
C ARG A 44 22.49 -10.24 -25.78
N ARG A 45 21.54 -10.76 -25.00
CA ARG A 45 20.09 -10.61 -25.28
C ARG A 45 19.67 -9.15 -25.43
N ASP A 46 20.15 -8.27 -24.55
CA ASP A 46 19.89 -6.82 -24.59
C ASP A 46 20.43 -6.13 -25.85
N GLU A 47 21.49 -6.68 -26.45
CA GLU A 47 22.10 -6.14 -27.68
C GLU A 47 21.36 -6.61 -28.95
N LEU A 48 20.53 -7.65 -28.86
CA LEU A 48 19.76 -8.20 -29.98
C LEU A 48 18.34 -7.65 -30.04
N LEU A 49 17.68 -7.52 -28.89
CA LEU A 49 16.27 -7.12 -28.85
C LEU A 49 16.07 -5.69 -29.36
N GLY A 50 15.09 -5.50 -30.24
CA GLY A 50 14.79 -4.23 -30.89
C GLY A 50 15.76 -3.85 -32.01
N VAL A 51 16.83 -4.63 -32.23
CA VAL A 51 17.81 -4.36 -33.28
C VAL A 51 17.41 -5.08 -34.58
N PRO A 52 17.52 -4.42 -35.75
CA PRO A 52 17.28 -5.07 -37.02
C PRO A 52 18.16 -6.32 -37.21
N HIS A 53 17.55 -7.43 -37.64
CA HIS A 53 18.21 -8.72 -37.83
C HIS A 53 19.44 -8.65 -38.78
N ASN A 54 19.54 -7.61 -39.62
CA ASN A 54 20.68 -7.41 -40.50
C ASN A 54 22.02 -7.17 -39.76
N VAL A 55 22.02 -6.98 -38.43
CA VAL A 55 23.25 -6.86 -37.63
C VAL A 55 24.12 -8.12 -37.68
N LEU A 56 23.51 -9.30 -37.82
CA LEU A 56 24.22 -10.59 -37.93
C LEU A 56 24.61 -10.94 -39.36
N ARG A 57 24.34 -10.06 -40.33
CA ARG A 57 24.55 -10.40 -41.73
C ARG A 57 26.03 -10.45 -42.08
N HIS A 58 26.46 -11.52 -42.74
CA HIS A 58 27.80 -11.60 -43.32
C HIS A 58 27.91 -10.82 -44.66
N PRO A 59 29.00 -10.07 -44.93
CA PRO A 59 29.23 -9.35 -46.20
C PRO A 59 29.15 -10.24 -47.45
N ASP A 60 29.63 -11.48 -47.37
CA ASP A 60 29.55 -12.46 -48.49
C ASP A 60 28.13 -12.85 -48.90
N MET A 61 27.10 -12.55 -48.11
CA MET A 61 25.74 -12.93 -48.50
C MET A 61 25.24 -12.07 -49.67
N PRO A 62 24.87 -12.67 -50.82
CA PRO A 62 24.43 -11.92 -52.00
C PRO A 62 23.13 -11.17 -51.73
N ALA A 63 22.95 -10.04 -52.43
CA ALA A 63 21.78 -9.18 -52.22
C ALA A 63 20.48 -9.85 -52.67
N GLU A 64 20.59 -10.61 -53.75
CA GLU A 64 19.53 -11.33 -54.45
C GLU A 64 18.90 -12.41 -53.56
N ALA A 65 19.71 -13.09 -52.74
CA ALA A 65 19.20 -14.12 -51.83
C ALA A 65 18.25 -13.53 -50.78
N PHE A 66 18.61 -12.38 -50.18
CA PHE A 66 17.74 -11.69 -49.23
C PHE A 66 16.57 -10.98 -49.90
N ALA A 67 16.75 -10.44 -51.10
CA ALA A 67 15.66 -9.84 -51.86
C ALA A 67 14.54 -10.87 -52.12
N HIS A 68 14.93 -12.08 -52.55
CA HIS A 68 13.98 -13.19 -52.72
C HIS A 68 13.33 -13.57 -51.39
N MET A 69 14.10 -13.71 -50.31
CA MET A 69 13.55 -14.02 -48.97
C MET A 69 12.44 -13.04 -48.58
N TRP A 70 12.70 -11.74 -48.65
CA TRP A 70 11.73 -10.72 -48.27
C TRP A 70 10.51 -10.69 -49.20
N GLN A 71 10.70 -10.90 -50.51
CA GLN A 71 9.59 -11.03 -51.45
C GLN A 71 8.70 -12.22 -51.09
N THR A 72 9.27 -13.37 -50.77
CA THR A 72 8.54 -14.58 -50.36
C THR A 72 7.78 -14.37 -49.05
N LEU A 73 8.45 -13.83 -48.02
CA LEU A 73 7.84 -13.59 -46.70
C LEU A 73 6.71 -12.56 -46.77
N LYS A 74 6.89 -11.47 -47.53
CA LYS A 74 5.84 -10.45 -47.73
C LYS A 74 4.66 -10.96 -48.56
N SER A 75 4.84 -12.00 -49.37
CA SER A 75 3.74 -12.67 -50.06
C SER A 75 3.01 -13.70 -49.18
N GLY A 76 3.29 -13.76 -47.87
CA GLY A 76 2.69 -14.72 -46.95
C GLY A 76 3.21 -16.15 -47.11
N ARG A 77 4.30 -16.38 -47.86
CA ARG A 77 4.90 -17.70 -48.05
C ARG A 77 6.14 -17.87 -47.17
N SER A 78 6.42 -19.10 -46.78
CA SER A 78 7.66 -19.43 -46.07
C SER A 78 8.85 -19.46 -47.04
N TRP A 79 10.04 -19.21 -46.52
CA TRP A 79 11.29 -19.21 -47.27
C TRP A 79 12.30 -20.15 -46.63
N MET A 80 13.03 -20.90 -47.46
CA MET A 80 14.15 -21.72 -47.01
C MET A 80 15.41 -21.40 -47.82
N GLY A 81 16.56 -21.29 -47.14
CA GLY A 81 17.83 -21.06 -47.79
C GLY A 81 19.04 -21.12 -46.88
N MET A 82 20.21 -21.25 -47.49
CA MET A 82 21.50 -21.23 -46.80
C MET A 82 21.91 -19.81 -46.44
N VAL A 83 22.20 -19.53 -45.18
CA VAL A 83 22.59 -18.21 -44.72
C VAL A 83 23.93 -18.27 -43.99
N LYS A 84 24.86 -17.41 -44.42
CA LYS A 84 26.11 -17.13 -43.71
C LYS A 84 25.87 -15.92 -42.78
N ASN A 85 25.98 -16.15 -41.49
CA ASN A 85 25.86 -15.12 -40.47
C ASN A 85 27.22 -14.78 -39.88
N ARG A 86 27.35 -13.55 -39.38
CA ARG A 86 28.53 -13.00 -38.72
C ARG A 86 28.27 -12.95 -37.22
N CYS A 87 29.18 -13.50 -36.43
CA CYS A 87 29.23 -13.38 -34.97
C CYS A 87 29.71 -11.98 -34.55
N LYS A 88 29.44 -11.57 -33.31
CA LYS A 88 29.86 -10.27 -32.78
C LYS A 88 31.37 -10.02 -32.95
N ASN A 89 32.18 -11.04 -32.65
CA ASN A 89 33.65 -11.02 -32.73
C ASN A 89 34.21 -11.00 -34.17
N GLY A 90 33.37 -11.14 -35.19
CA GLY A 90 33.77 -11.18 -36.60
C GLY A 90 33.95 -12.58 -37.19
N ASP A 91 33.83 -13.65 -36.40
CA ASP A 91 33.71 -15.01 -36.93
C ASP A 91 32.38 -15.19 -37.68
N HIS A 92 32.18 -16.34 -38.32
CA HIS A 92 30.95 -16.63 -39.05
C HIS A 92 30.43 -18.03 -38.79
N TYR A 93 29.15 -18.26 -39.06
CA TYR A 93 28.54 -19.58 -39.00
C TYR A 93 27.52 -19.72 -40.13
N TRP A 94 27.35 -20.96 -40.58
CA TRP A 94 26.39 -21.32 -41.62
C TRP A 94 25.14 -21.93 -41.01
N VAL A 95 23.99 -21.54 -41.52
CA VAL A 95 22.70 -22.12 -41.13
C VAL A 95 21.88 -22.49 -42.35
N SER A 96 21.13 -23.58 -42.26
CA SER A 96 19.95 -23.79 -43.09
C SER A 96 18.79 -23.05 -42.42
N ALA A 97 18.40 -21.90 -42.95
CA ALA A 97 17.37 -21.05 -42.37
C ALA A 97 16.01 -21.36 -43.00
N TYR A 98 15.02 -21.63 -42.16
CA TYR A 98 13.62 -21.64 -42.51
C TYR A 98 12.96 -20.42 -41.87
N ALA A 99 12.38 -19.54 -42.68
CA ALA A 99 11.70 -18.33 -42.24
C ALA A 99 10.23 -18.41 -42.64
N THR A 100 9.33 -18.06 -41.74
CA THR A 100 7.88 -18.13 -41.94
C THR A 100 7.19 -16.87 -41.41
N PRO A 101 6.25 -16.29 -42.16
CA PRO A 101 5.35 -15.29 -41.61
C PRO A 101 4.40 -15.97 -40.62
N VAL A 102 4.26 -15.40 -39.44
CA VAL A 102 3.25 -15.82 -38.45
C VAL A 102 2.06 -14.89 -38.58
N THR A 103 0.88 -15.47 -38.76
CA THR A 103 -0.36 -14.73 -38.96
C THR A 103 -1.26 -14.81 -37.73
N ARG A 104 -1.97 -13.73 -37.44
CA ARG A 104 -3.05 -13.66 -36.46
C ARG A 104 -4.24 -13.02 -37.15
N GLU A 105 -5.40 -13.68 -37.11
CA GLU A 105 -6.63 -13.20 -37.79
C GLU A 105 -6.43 -12.90 -39.29
N GLY A 106 -5.57 -13.65 -39.96
CA GLY A 106 -5.28 -13.49 -41.39
C GLY A 106 -4.25 -12.42 -41.76
N ALA A 107 -3.79 -11.60 -40.80
CA ALA A 107 -2.72 -10.61 -41.01
C ALA A 107 -1.38 -11.13 -40.47
N THR A 108 -0.28 -10.88 -41.18
CA THR A 108 1.08 -11.18 -40.69
C THR A 108 1.43 -10.22 -39.56
N VAL A 109 1.82 -10.74 -38.40
CA VAL A 109 2.15 -9.95 -37.20
C VAL A 109 3.62 -10.05 -36.81
N GLU A 110 4.29 -11.16 -37.13
CA GLU A 110 5.71 -11.37 -36.86
C GLU A 110 6.32 -12.27 -37.94
N TYR A 111 7.64 -12.18 -38.10
CA TYR A 111 8.40 -13.17 -38.86
C TYR A 111 9.18 -14.05 -37.90
N GLN A 112 9.09 -15.36 -38.09
CA GLN A 112 9.87 -16.33 -37.33
C GLN A 112 10.94 -16.94 -38.23
N SER A 113 12.12 -17.20 -37.67
CA SER A 113 13.09 -18.07 -38.32
C SER A 113 13.68 -19.09 -37.36
N VAL A 114 13.65 -20.35 -37.80
CA VAL A 114 14.34 -21.48 -37.19
C VAL A 114 15.48 -21.89 -38.09
N ARG A 115 16.63 -22.17 -37.48
CA ARG A 115 17.89 -22.42 -38.16
C ARG A 115 18.50 -23.70 -37.61
N THR A 116 18.86 -24.59 -38.52
CA THR A 116 19.54 -25.85 -38.17
C THR A 116 20.92 -25.90 -38.79
N LYS A 117 21.77 -26.78 -38.25
CA LYS A 117 23.09 -27.05 -38.81
C LYS A 117 22.96 -27.57 -40.24
N PRO A 118 23.62 -26.95 -41.23
CA PRO A 118 23.65 -27.43 -42.59
C PRO A 118 24.81 -28.41 -42.82
N ASP A 119 24.64 -29.29 -43.81
CA ASP A 119 25.67 -30.26 -44.21
C ASP A 119 26.86 -29.57 -44.88
N ALA A 120 28.09 -30.07 -44.64
CA ALA A 120 29.31 -29.48 -45.20
C ALA A 120 29.28 -29.39 -46.75
N HIS A 121 28.67 -30.38 -47.42
CA HIS A 121 28.49 -30.34 -48.87
C HIS A 121 27.62 -29.15 -49.32
N ARG A 122 26.50 -28.89 -48.63
CA ARG A 122 25.60 -27.77 -48.94
C ARG A 122 26.27 -26.42 -48.71
N ILE A 123 27.10 -26.31 -47.66
CA ILE A 123 27.93 -25.12 -47.42
C ILE A 123 28.84 -24.85 -48.63
N ALA A 124 29.60 -25.86 -49.07
CA ALA A 124 30.53 -25.72 -50.20
C ALA A 124 29.81 -25.40 -51.54
N VAL A 125 28.60 -25.91 -51.76
CA VAL A 125 27.77 -25.54 -52.92
C VAL A 125 27.29 -24.09 -52.80
N ALA A 126 26.77 -23.70 -51.64
CA ALA A 126 26.29 -22.33 -51.38
C ALA A 126 27.41 -21.30 -51.55
N GLU A 127 28.61 -21.56 -51.03
CA GLU A 127 29.77 -20.68 -51.18
C GLU A 127 30.12 -20.42 -52.65
N ARG A 128 30.21 -21.49 -53.46
CA ARG A 128 30.49 -21.38 -54.90
C ARG A 128 29.39 -20.62 -55.65
N MET A 129 28.12 -20.89 -55.33
CA MET A 129 26.99 -20.21 -55.97
C MET A 129 26.90 -18.74 -55.58
N TYR A 130 27.08 -18.42 -54.31
CA TYR A 130 27.07 -17.04 -53.81
C TYR A 130 28.25 -16.24 -54.35
N ALA A 131 29.44 -16.83 -54.48
CA ALA A 131 30.58 -16.19 -55.14
C ALA A 131 30.29 -15.84 -56.61
N ARG A 132 29.62 -16.74 -57.35
CA ARG A 132 29.20 -16.47 -58.74
C ARG A 132 28.17 -15.35 -58.85
N LEU A 133 27.20 -15.31 -57.93
CA LEU A 133 26.20 -14.23 -57.85
C LEU A 133 26.86 -12.88 -57.57
N ARG A 134 27.76 -12.82 -56.58
CA ARG A 134 28.53 -11.59 -56.27
C ARG A 134 29.37 -11.11 -57.45
N ALA A 135 29.86 -12.02 -58.29
CA ALA A 135 30.60 -11.71 -59.52
C ALA A 135 29.70 -11.33 -60.72
N GLY A 136 28.38 -11.17 -60.52
CA GLY A 136 27.43 -10.77 -61.56
C GLY A 136 27.16 -11.85 -62.63
N LYS A 137 27.60 -13.09 -62.41
CA LYS A 137 27.41 -14.18 -63.39
C LYS A 137 25.98 -14.70 -63.29
N ARG A 138 25.23 -14.68 -64.41
CA ARG A 138 23.89 -15.27 -64.48
C ARG A 138 23.93 -16.75 -64.12
N LEU A 139 23.04 -17.18 -63.22
CA LEU A 139 22.95 -18.57 -62.81
C LEU A 139 22.38 -19.50 -63.90
N SER A 140 21.88 -18.97 -65.03
CA SER A 140 20.99 -19.69 -65.96
C SER A 140 21.72 -20.48 -67.05
N TRP A 141 21.46 -21.79 -67.08
CA TRP A 141 21.38 -22.58 -68.33
C TRP A 141 19.92 -23.03 -68.44
N PRO A 142 19.32 -23.08 -69.65
CA PRO A 142 17.97 -23.62 -69.80
C PRO A 142 17.98 -25.09 -69.38
N VAL A 143 17.20 -25.42 -68.35
CA VAL A 143 17.10 -26.79 -67.86
C VAL A 143 15.97 -27.45 -68.64
N VAL A 144 16.34 -28.41 -69.48
CA VAL A 144 15.36 -29.21 -70.22
C VAL A 144 14.72 -30.20 -69.26
N GLY A 145 13.39 -30.09 -69.09
CA GLY A 145 12.61 -30.96 -68.22
C GLY A 145 12.66 -32.44 -68.63
N MET A 146 12.43 -33.33 -67.67
CA MET A 146 12.53 -34.78 -67.88
C MET A 146 11.60 -35.26 -69.00
N GLY A 147 10.40 -34.68 -69.12
CA GLY A 147 9.45 -35.02 -70.18
C GLY A 147 9.92 -34.64 -71.58
N VAL A 148 10.65 -33.53 -71.73
CA VAL A 148 11.22 -33.13 -73.02
C VAL A 148 12.41 -34.02 -73.37
N LYS A 149 13.26 -34.39 -72.40
CA LYS A 149 14.37 -35.34 -72.60
C LYS A 149 13.89 -36.71 -73.04
N LEU A 150 12.88 -37.26 -72.36
CA LEU A 150 12.29 -38.56 -72.70
C LEU A 150 11.57 -38.52 -74.05
N SER A 151 10.83 -37.44 -74.34
CA SER A 151 10.19 -37.27 -75.66
C SER A 151 11.23 -37.17 -76.78
N ALA A 152 12.32 -36.44 -76.57
CA ALA A 152 13.42 -36.35 -77.53
C ALA A 152 14.13 -37.70 -77.72
N TRP A 153 14.30 -38.49 -76.66
CA TRP A 153 14.87 -39.83 -76.73
C TRP A 153 13.98 -40.79 -77.51
N VAL A 154 12.66 -40.74 -77.30
CA VAL A 154 11.68 -41.51 -78.06
C VAL A 154 11.68 -41.10 -79.54
N ILE A 155 11.67 -39.80 -79.84
CA ILE A 155 11.74 -39.30 -81.22
C ILE A 155 13.04 -39.71 -81.90
N ALA A 156 14.19 -39.61 -81.20
CA ALA A 156 15.48 -40.03 -81.73
C ALA A 156 15.53 -41.54 -81.99
N THR A 157 14.96 -42.35 -81.09
CA THR A 157 14.89 -43.81 -81.26
C THR A 157 14.00 -44.17 -82.45
N CYS A 158 12.84 -43.52 -82.60
CA CYS A 158 11.97 -43.68 -83.77
C CYS A 158 12.65 -43.27 -85.07
N ALA A 159 13.44 -42.19 -85.07
CA ALA A 159 14.17 -41.73 -86.24
C ALA A 159 15.32 -42.69 -86.62
N VAL A 160 16.04 -43.25 -85.63
CA VAL A 160 17.11 -44.21 -85.85
C VAL A 160 16.57 -45.55 -86.34
N THR A 161 15.47 -46.07 -85.77
CA THR A 161 14.84 -47.30 -86.25
C THR A 161 14.29 -47.14 -87.67
N TRP A 162 13.73 -45.97 -88.00
CA TRP A 162 13.34 -45.63 -89.36
C TRP A 162 14.54 -45.58 -90.32
N ALA A 163 15.64 -44.92 -89.92
CA ALA A 163 16.86 -44.81 -90.73
C ALA A 163 17.53 -46.17 -91.00
N LEU A 164 17.51 -47.09 -90.04
CA LEU A 164 18.01 -48.46 -90.20
C LEU A 164 17.11 -49.33 -91.10
N GLY A 165 15.81 -49.03 -91.17
CA GLY A 165 14.84 -49.74 -92.01
C GLY A 165 14.76 -49.24 -93.45
N LEU A 166 15.39 -48.09 -93.76
CA LEU A 166 15.48 -47.53 -95.11
C LEU A 166 16.28 -48.48 -96.01
N GLY A 167 15.62 -49.02 -97.05
CA GLY A 167 16.22 -49.95 -98.01
C GLY A 167 15.96 -51.44 -97.73
N LEU A 168 15.49 -51.82 -96.54
CA LEU A 168 15.10 -53.19 -96.22
C LEU A 168 13.64 -53.52 -96.56
N THR A 169 12.81 -52.49 -96.77
CA THR A 169 11.36 -52.63 -96.95
C THR A 169 10.91 -52.10 -98.31
N GLY A 170 10.01 -52.82 -98.98
CA GLY A 170 9.50 -52.46 -100.33
C GLY A 170 8.38 -51.41 -100.35
N TYR A 171 8.19 -50.66 -99.26
CA TYR A 171 7.11 -49.66 -99.15
C TYR A 171 7.54 -48.28 -99.67
N ALA A 172 6.57 -47.49 -100.17
CA ALA A 172 6.82 -46.12 -100.61
C ALA A 172 7.22 -45.21 -99.43
N LEU A 173 8.16 -44.29 -99.68
CA LEU A 173 8.76 -43.39 -98.68
C LEU A 173 7.73 -42.53 -97.91
N VAL A 174 6.61 -42.19 -98.56
CA VAL A 174 5.51 -41.43 -97.93
C VAL A 174 4.86 -42.20 -96.77
N TRP A 175 4.64 -43.50 -96.91
CA TRP A 175 4.06 -44.33 -95.84
C TRP A 175 5.03 -44.55 -94.69
N GLN A 176 6.33 -44.63 -94.98
CA GLN A 176 7.37 -44.73 -93.96
C GLN A 176 7.47 -43.43 -93.12
N LEU A 177 7.39 -42.26 -93.77
CA LEU A 177 7.36 -40.97 -93.08
C LEU A 177 6.08 -40.78 -92.25
N LEU A 178 4.92 -41.18 -92.76
CA LEU A 178 3.66 -41.15 -92.00
C LEU A 178 3.73 -42.04 -90.75
N ALA A 179 4.26 -43.26 -90.87
CA ALA A 179 4.45 -44.16 -89.74
C ALA A 179 5.44 -43.58 -88.71
N LEU A 180 6.51 -42.93 -89.15
CA LEU A 180 7.47 -42.24 -88.28
C LEU A 180 6.80 -41.10 -87.50
N VAL A 181 6.04 -40.23 -88.18
CA VAL A 181 5.34 -39.11 -87.54
C VAL A 181 4.29 -39.62 -86.56
N ALA A 182 3.50 -40.63 -86.94
CA ALA A 182 2.51 -41.25 -86.06
C ALA A 182 3.17 -41.91 -84.84
N GLY A 183 4.28 -42.64 -85.03
CA GLY A 183 5.05 -43.25 -83.95
C GLY A 183 5.64 -42.23 -82.97
N CYS A 184 6.22 -41.14 -83.49
CA CYS A 184 6.69 -40.01 -82.69
C CYS A 184 5.55 -39.34 -81.92
N ALA A 185 4.38 -39.14 -82.54
CA ALA A 185 3.22 -38.53 -81.90
C ALA A 185 2.65 -39.41 -80.77
N VAL A 186 2.48 -40.72 -81.02
CA VAL A 186 2.01 -41.68 -80.01
C VAL A 186 3.04 -41.82 -78.89
N GLY A 187 4.33 -41.89 -79.22
CA GLY A 187 5.42 -41.95 -78.25
C GLY A 187 5.48 -40.71 -77.35
N ALA A 188 5.42 -39.51 -77.92
CA ALA A 188 5.39 -38.26 -77.17
C ALA A 188 4.11 -38.12 -76.32
N ALA A 189 2.95 -38.55 -76.82
CA ALA A 189 1.70 -38.59 -76.07
C ALA A 189 1.78 -39.58 -74.88
N GLY A 190 2.36 -40.77 -75.10
CA GLY A 190 2.61 -41.77 -74.06
C GLY A 190 3.52 -41.25 -72.95
N VAL A 191 4.64 -40.61 -73.31
CA VAL A 191 5.56 -39.97 -72.34
C VAL A 191 4.80 -38.90 -71.52
N ARG A 192 4.00 -38.04 -72.16
CA ARG A 192 3.21 -37.02 -71.46
C ARG A 192 2.18 -37.63 -70.52
N LEU A 193 1.48 -38.70 -70.93
CA LEU A 193 0.49 -39.37 -70.10
C LEU A 193 1.13 -40.03 -68.88
N MET A 194 2.25 -40.74 -69.07
CA MET A 194 3.00 -41.40 -68.00
C MET A 194 3.60 -40.40 -67.00
N LEU A 195 4.05 -39.23 -67.47
CA LEU A 195 4.62 -38.19 -66.61
C LEU A 195 3.60 -37.22 -66.03
N ARG A 196 2.31 -37.34 -66.37
CA ARG A 196 1.25 -36.46 -65.85
C ARG A 196 1.16 -36.47 -64.31
N PRO A 197 1.22 -37.63 -63.61
CA PRO A 197 1.25 -37.64 -62.14
C PRO A 197 2.48 -36.93 -61.57
N LEU A 198 3.63 -37.06 -62.22
CA LEU A 198 4.86 -36.37 -61.81
C LEU A 198 4.74 -34.85 -62.01
N ALA A 199 4.13 -34.39 -63.10
CA ALA A 199 3.85 -32.97 -63.32
C ALA A 199 2.89 -32.40 -62.27
N GLN A 200 1.88 -33.17 -61.85
CA GLN A 200 0.98 -32.78 -60.74
C GLN A 200 1.72 -32.67 -59.40
N LEU A 201 2.62 -33.62 -59.10
CA LEU A 201 3.47 -33.56 -57.92
C LEU A 201 4.43 -32.36 -57.96
N GLN A 202 5.03 -32.08 -59.12
CA GLN A 202 5.88 -30.92 -59.33
C GLN A 202 5.11 -29.60 -59.11
N GLN A 203 3.85 -29.51 -59.57
CA GLN A 203 3.02 -28.34 -59.31
C GLN A 203 2.70 -28.17 -57.82
N ARG A 204 2.43 -29.26 -57.08
CA ARG A 204 2.24 -29.22 -55.62
C ARG A 204 3.52 -28.80 -54.91
N ALA A 205 4.66 -29.37 -55.29
CA ALA A 205 5.97 -29.02 -54.76
C ALA A 205 6.31 -27.54 -55.00
N HIS A 206 5.96 -27.00 -56.17
CA HIS A 206 6.16 -25.58 -56.49
C HIS A 206 5.32 -24.63 -55.61
N ARG A 207 4.13 -25.06 -55.17
CA ARG A 207 3.32 -24.29 -54.21
C ARG A 207 3.95 -24.26 -52.81
N VAL A 208 4.62 -25.35 -52.42
CA VAL A 208 5.31 -25.46 -51.13
C VAL A 208 6.61 -24.66 -51.15
N ALA A 209 7.40 -24.81 -52.20
CA ALA A 209 8.74 -24.25 -52.30
C ALA A 209 9.00 -23.67 -53.69
N ASP A 210 9.28 -22.38 -53.78
CA ASP A 210 9.54 -21.68 -55.04
C ASP A 210 10.77 -20.80 -54.86
N ASN A 211 11.94 -21.41 -55.02
CA ASN A 211 13.23 -20.73 -54.92
C ASN A 211 14.29 -21.49 -55.74
N PRO A 212 14.56 -21.08 -56.99
CA PRO A 212 15.51 -21.77 -57.86
C PRO A 212 16.95 -21.79 -57.34
N LEU A 213 17.35 -20.79 -56.54
CA LEU A 213 18.68 -20.72 -55.93
C LEU A 213 18.81 -21.76 -54.82
N SER A 214 17.85 -21.80 -53.90
CA SER A 214 17.83 -22.79 -52.83
C SER A 214 17.62 -24.20 -53.36
N GLN A 215 16.75 -24.41 -54.35
CA GLN A 215 16.60 -25.72 -55.00
C GLN A 215 17.95 -26.27 -55.46
N ALA A 216 18.74 -25.45 -56.16
CA ALA A 216 20.04 -25.87 -56.66
C ALA A 216 21.10 -26.09 -55.57
N ILE A 217 21.02 -25.35 -54.45
CA ILE A 217 21.94 -25.52 -53.32
C ILE A 217 21.65 -26.80 -52.53
N TYR A 218 20.37 -27.12 -52.32
CA TYR A 218 19.96 -28.24 -51.47
C TYR A 218 19.98 -29.59 -52.20
N THR A 219 19.65 -29.59 -53.49
CA THR A 219 19.47 -30.83 -54.29
C THR A 219 20.56 -31.02 -55.36
N GLY A 220 21.31 -29.98 -55.70
CA GLY A 220 22.21 -29.98 -56.87
C GLY A 220 21.50 -30.06 -58.22
N ARG A 221 20.16 -30.15 -58.22
CA ARG A 221 19.31 -30.31 -59.40
C ARG A 221 18.43 -29.09 -59.60
N ARG A 222 17.96 -28.91 -60.84
CA ARG A 222 17.04 -27.84 -61.24
C ARG A 222 15.85 -28.33 -62.06
N ASP A 223 15.72 -29.65 -62.18
CA ASP A 223 14.64 -30.31 -62.87
C ASP A 223 13.46 -30.58 -61.91
N GLU A 224 12.43 -31.24 -62.42
CA GLU A 224 11.19 -31.55 -61.69
C GLU A 224 11.46 -32.36 -60.43
N CYS A 225 12.43 -33.28 -60.47
CA CYS A 225 12.87 -34.06 -59.32
C CYS A 225 13.49 -33.17 -58.24
N GLY A 226 14.40 -32.27 -58.61
CA GLY A 226 14.98 -31.32 -57.66
C GLY A 226 13.93 -30.40 -57.02
N GLN A 227 12.87 -30.02 -57.74
CA GLN A 227 11.79 -29.20 -57.21
C GLN A 227 10.97 -29.96 -56.15
N ILE A 228 10.71 -31.25 -56.37
CA ILE A 228 10.02 -32.12 -55.42
C ILE A 228 10.89 -32.37 -54.19
N GLU A 229 12.16 -32.72 -54.39
CA GLU A 229 13.13 -32.94 -53.30
C GLU A 229 13.33 -31.69 -52.44
N PHE A 230 13.42 -30.50 -53.06
CA PHE A 230 13.50 -29.24 -52.32
C PHE A 230 12.23 -28.96 -51.50
N ALA A 231 11.05 -29.26 -52.03
CA ALA A 231 9.81 -29.13 -51.29
C ALA A 231 9.75 -30.10 -50.09
N LEU A 232 10.30 -31.31 -50.21
CA LEU A 232 10.43 -32.24 -49.08
C LEU A 232 11.34 -31.67 -47.99
N HIS A 233 12.52 -31.15 -48.33
CA HIS A 233 13.39 -30.50 -47.35
C HIS A 233 12.73 -29.29 -46.69
N MET A 234 11.93 -28.53 -47.43
CA MET A 234 11.18 -27.41 -46.87
C MET A 234 10.08 -27.85 -45.89
N LEU A 235 9.40 -28.97 -46.17
CA LEU A 235 8.42 -29.56 -45.24
C LEU A 235 9.10 -30.14 -43.99
N GLU A 236 10.27 -30.78 -44.12
CA GLU A 236 11.09 -31.23 -42.99
C GLU A 236 11.52 -30.04 -42.11
N ALA A 237 11.96 -28.96 -42.74
CA ALA A 237 12.34 -27.73 -42.04
C ALA A 237 11.13 -27.06 -41.37
N GLN A 238 9.95 -27.11 -41.99
CA GLN A 238 8.70 -26.62 -41.40
C GLN A 238 8.30 -27.44 -40.16
N ALA A 239 8.31 -28.78 -40.26
CA ALA A 239 8.01 -29.66 -39.14
C ALA A 239 9.00 -29.45 -38.00
N GLY A 240 10.30 -29.38 -38.32
CA GLY A 240 11.34 -29.00 -37.37
C GLY A 240 11.02 -27.65 -36.72
N SER A 241 10.75 -26.61 -37.50
CA SER A 241 10.46 -25.27 -36.98
C SER A 241 9.29 -25.23 -35.98
N VAL A 242 8.25 -26.04 -36.19
CA VAL A 242 7.14 -26.16 -35.23
C VAL A 242 7.61 -26.86 -33.96
N VAL A 243 8.28 -28.01 -34.08
CA VAL A 243 8.82 -28.79 -32.95
C VAL A 243 9.79 -27.95 -32.11
N GLY A 244 10.72 -27.24 -32.75
CA GLY A 244 11.68 -26.38 -32.09
C GLY A 244 11.02 -25.22 -31.33
N ARG A 245 9.95 -24.63 -31.89
CA ARG A 245 9.18 -23.57 -31.19
C ARG A 245 8.39 -24.13 -30.01
N ILE A 246 7.84 -25.34 -30.12
CA ILE A 246 7.17 -26.02 -29.01
C ILE A 246 8.17 -26.30 -27.89
N GLY A 247 9.34 -26.88 -28.19
CA GLY A 247 10.37 -27.17 -27.19
C GLY A 247 10.85 -25.91 -26.45
N ASP A 248 11.08 -24.81 -27.17
CA ASP A 248 11.45 -23.51 -26.59
C ASP A 248 10.34 -22.93 -25.70
N ALA A 249 9.08 -22.97 -26.17
CA ALA A 249 7.93 -22.49 -25.40
C ALA A 249 7.73 -23.32 -24.12
N SER A 250 7.88 -24.64 -24.20
CA SER A 250 7.79 -25.55 -23.06
C SER A 250 8.88 -25.29 -22.02
N GLN A 251 10.13 -25.10 -22.44
CA GLN A 251 11.21 -24.75 -21.51
C GLN A 251 10.92 -23.45 -20.75
N ARG A 252 10.38 -22.44 -21.45
CA ARG A 252 9.96 -21.18 -20.83
C ARG A 252 8.80 -21.39 -19.86
N LEU A 253 7.82 -22.20 -20.25
CA LEU A 253 6.64 -22.50 -19.42
C LEU A 253 7.04 -23.21 -18.11
N SER A 254 7.92 -24.21 -18.19
CA SER A 254 8.49 -24.88 -17.00
C SER A 254 9.22 -23.88 -16.09
N GLY A 255 10.04 -22.99 -16.65
CA GLY A 255 10.71 -21.93 -15.87
C GLY A 255 9.77 -20.89 -15.26
N HIS A 256 8.59 -20.65 -15.86
CA HIS A 256 7.54 -19.82 -15.26
C HIS A 256 6.81 -20.55 -14.13
N ALA A 257 6.50 -21.84 -14.31
CA ALA A 257 5.88 -22.67 -13.28
C ALA A 257 6.76 -22.79 -12.03
N ALA A 258 8.06 -23.02 -12.20
CA ALA A 258 9.01 -23.08 -11.07
C ALA A 258 9.07 -21.77 -10.27
N ARG A 259 9.08 -20.61 -10.96
CA ARG A 259 9.02 -19.30 -10.30
C ARG A 259 7.70 -19.06 -9.57
N LEU A 260 6.58 -19.54 -10.13
CA LEU A 260 5.29 -19.44 -9.48
C LEU A 260 5.27 -20.24 -8.17
N VAL A 261 5.80 -21.46 -8.15
CA VAL A 261 5.96 -22.25 -6.91
C VAL A 261 6.77 -21.50 -5.86
N GLN A 262 7.92 -20.90 -6.24
CA GLN A 262 8.72 -20.10 -5.32
C GLN A 262 7.95 -18.90 -4.74
N HIS A 263 7.15 -18.20 -5.56
CA HIS A 263 6.29 -17.12 -5.09
C HIS A 263 5.20 -17.60 -4.12
N LEU A 264 4.64 -18.79 -4.36
CA LEU A 264 3.63 -19.39 -3.49
C LEU A 264 4.20 -19.76 -2.12
N ASP A 265 5.42 -20.30 -2.07
CA ASP A 265 6.10 -20.59 -0.80
C ASP A 265 6.35 -19.31 0.02
N SER A 266 6.80 -18.24 -0.64
CA SER A 266 6.95 -16.93 0.00
C SER A 266 5.61 -16.38 0.49
N SER A 267 4.55 -16.50 -0.31
CA SER A 267 3.21 -16.04 0.06
C SER A 267 2.68 -16.80 1.27
N HIS A 268 2.89 -18.12 1.33
CA HIS A 268 2.48 -18.95 2.45
C HIS A 268 3.18 -18.52 3.75
N ALA A 269 4.49 -18.28 3.71
CA ALA A 269 5.23 -17.77 4.88
C ALA A 269 4.70 -16.41 5.35
N SER A 270 4.40 -15.49 4.42
CA SER A 270 3.79 -14.19 4.74
C SER A 270 2.40 -14.34 5.35
N SER A 271 1.55 -15.23 4.84
CA SER A 271 0.22 -15.50 5.41
C SER A 271 0.30 -16.02 6.85
N LEU A 272 1.26 -16.90 7.18
CA LEU A 272 1.47 -17.34 8.57
C LEU A 272 1.91 -16.18 9.49
N GLY A 273 2.80 -15.32 9.00
CA GLY A 273 3.21 -14.13 9.75
C GLY A 273 2.03 -13.19 10.02
N GLN A 274 1.17 -12.99 9.01
CA GLN A 274 -0.03 -12.18 9.13
C GLN A 274 -1.04 -12.77 10.12
N GLN A 275 -1.24 -14.09 10.15
CA GLN A 275 -2.09 -14.73 11.17
C GLN A 275 -1.60 -14.43 12.58
N THR A 276 -0.30 -14.57 12.83
CA THR A 276 0.31 -14.28 14.13
C THR A 276 0.10 -12.82 14.55
N GLN A 277 0.26 -11.87 13.63
CA GLN A 277 -0.03 -10.45 13.90
C GLN A 277 -1.51 -10.20 14.16
N THR A 278 -2.39 -10.89 13.45
CA THR A 278 -3.85 -10.78 13.62
C THR A 278 -4.27 -11.25 15.02
N ASP A 279 -3.70 -12.36 15.50
CA ASP A 279 -3.92 -12.86 16.86
C ASP A 279 -3.43 -11.88 17.94
N GLN A 280 -2.30 -11.20 17.71
CA GLN A 280 -1.80 -10.16 18.62
C GLN A 280 -2.72 -8.95 18.68
N VAL A 281 -3.26 -8.51 17.54
CA VAL A 281 -4.22 -7.39 17.52
C VAL A 281 -5.54 -7.82 18.18
N ALA A 282 -6.00 -9.05 17.98
CA ALA A 282 -7.18 -9.58 18.67
C ALA A 282 -6.99 -9.54 20.20
N ALA A 283 -5.83 -9.95 20.70
CA ALA A 283 -5.49 -9.87 22.12
C ALA A 283 -5.49 -8.42 22.63
N ALA A 284 -4.91 -7.49 21.87
CA ALA A 284 -4.91 -6.07 22.22
C ALA A 284 -6.32 -5.47 22.27
N ILE A 285 -7.22 -5.89 21.37
CA ILE A 285 -8.63 -5.47 21.37
C ILE A 285 -9.39 -6.03 22.56
N HIS A 286 -9.15 -7.27 22.94
CA HIS A 286 -9.70 -7.81 24.19
C HIS A 286 -9.26 -7.01 25.42
N GLN A 287 -7.98 -6.62 25.49
CA GLN A 287 -7.49 -5.78 26.57
C GLN A 287 -8.10 -4.37 26.53
N MET A 288 -8.29 -3.81 25.34
CA MET A 288 -8.95 -2.52 25.14
C MET A 288 -10.40 -2.54 25.62
N ALA A 289 -11.16 -3.60 25.31
CA ALA A 289 -12.52 -3.76 25.78
C ALA A 289 -12.61 -3.80 27.31
N ALA A 290 -11.65 -4.46 27.98
CA ALA A 290 -11.55 -4.44 29.44
C ALA A 290 -11.27 -3.02 29.98
N SER A 291 -10.34 -2.28 29.36
CA SER A 291 -10.03 -0.90 29.76
C SER A 291 -11.20 0.06 29.53
N VAL A 292 -11.97 -0.11 28.45
CA VAL A 292 -13.20 0.65 28.17
C VAL A 292 -14.24 0.41 29.27
N ALA A 293 -14.42 -0.86 29.69
CA ALA A 293 -15.32 -1.19 30.80
C ALA A 293 -14.87 -0.58 32.14
N GLU A 294 -13.57 -0.56 32.43
CA GLU A 294 -13.05 0.12 33.62
C GLU A 294 -13.24 1.64 33.56
N MET A 295 -13.01 2.27 32.41
CA MET A 295 -13.25 3.71 32.24
C MET A 295 -14.73 4.07 32.45
N ALA A 296 -15.66 3.24 31.96
CA ALA A 296 -17.09 3.40 32.22
C ALA A 296 -17.38 3.42 33.73
N ASN A 297 -16.82 2.46 34.46
CA ASN A 297 -16.98 2.35 35.90
C ASN A 297 -16.36 3.55 36.64
N HIS A 298 -15.18 4.00 36.22
CA HIS A 298 -14.53 5.19 36.80
C HIS A 298 -15.31 6.48 36.55
N ALA A 299 -15.85 6.68 35.35
CA ALA A 299 -16.71 7.83 35.04
C ALA A 299 -17.98 7.82 35.90
N GLN A 300 -18.61 6.66 36.07
CA GLN A 300 -19.78 6.49 36.94
C GLN A 300 -19.46 6.77 38.41
N GLN A 301 -18.30 6.32 38.91
CA GLN A 301 -17.85 6.58 40.27
C GLN A 301 -17.52 8.06 40.49
N ALA A 302 -16.85 8.71 39.54
CA ALA A 302 -16.54 10.13 39.58
C ALA A 302 -17.82 10.98 39.63
N SER A 303 -18.81 10.65 38.80
CA SER A 303 -20.13 11.29 38.81
C SER A 303 -20.82 11.15 40.18
N LYS A 304 -20.87 9.93 40.75
CA LYS A 304 -21.44 9.71 42.09
C LYS A 304 -20.69 10.47 43.20
N ALA A 305 -19.37 10.55 43.11
CA ALA A 305 -18.55 11.29 44.07
C ALA A 305 -18.79 12.80 43.96
N ALA A 306 -18.90 13.32 42.73
CA ALA A 306 -19.25 14.71 42.48
C ALA A 306 -20.66 15.05 43.01
N ASP A 307 -21.66 14.20 42.77
CA ASP A 307 -23.01 14.40 43.30
C ASP A 307 -23.04 14.47 44.83
N ARG A 308 -22.29 13.58 45.51
CA ARG A 308 -22.13 13.62 46.97
C ARG A 308 -21.47 14.92 47.43
N ALA A 309 -20.34 15.29 46.83
CA ALA A 309 -19.66 16.55 47.14
C ALA A 309 -20.56 17.77 46.91
N GLY A 310 -21.41 17.74 45.88
CA GLY A 310 -22.38 18.78 45.58
C GLY A 310 -23.51 18.88 46.61
N SER A 311 -23.91 17.74 47.19
CA SER A 311 -24.85 17.71 48.33
C SER A 311 -24.20 18.28 49.60
N GLU A 312 -22.99 17.82 49.93
CA GLU A 312 -22.23 18.27 51.11
C GLU A 312 -21.92 19.77 51.04
N THR A 313 -21.57 20.28 49.85
CA THR A 313 -21.33 21.72 49.63
C THR A 313 -22.61 22.54 49.84
N ARG A 314 -23.77 22.03 49.39
CA ARG A 314 -25.09 22.67 49.62
C ARG A 314 -25.44 22.71 51.10
N GLU A 315 -25.23 21.61 51.81
CA GLU A 315 -25.45 21.55 53.25
C GLU A 315 -24.50 22.51 54.00
N GLY A 316 -23.22 22.55 53.59
CA GLY A 316 -22.26 23.52 54.10
C GLY A 316 -22.69 24.96 53.90
N HIS A 317 -23.27 25.29 52.74
CA HIS A 317 -23.75 26.63 52.44
C HIS A 317 -24.92 27.03 53.36
N LEU A 318 -25.87 26.12 53.60
CA LEU A 318 -26.97 26.33 54.55
C LEU A 318 -26.46 26.61 55.97
N ARG A 319 -25.48 25.83 56.44
CA ARG A 319 -24.87 26.02 57.78
C ARG A 319 -24.15 27.35 57.92
N VAL A 320 -23.46 27.81 56.86
CA VAL A 320 -22.81 29.13 56.84
C VAL A 320 -23.83 30.26 56.88
N ASP A 321 -24.94 30.13 56.14
CA ASP A 321 -26.03 31.12 56.17
C ASP A 321 -26.72 31.19 57.54
N GLU A 322 -27.00 30.05 58.16
CA GLU A 322 -27.53 30.01 59.54
C GLU A 322 -26.58 30.67 60.55
N SER A 323 -25.27 30.43 60.41
CA SER A 323 -24.24 31.05 61.25
C SER A 323 -24.18 32.55 61.06
N ARG A 324 -24.24 33.04 59.81
CA ARG A 324 -24.31 34.47 59.48
C ARG A 324 -25.53 35.12 60.13
N ASP A 325 -26.70 34.50 60.02
CA ASP A 325 -27.95 35.02 60.59
C ASP A 325 -27.90 35.05 62.13
N ALA A 326 -27.27 34.06 62.76
CA ALA A 326 -27.03 34.05 64.21
C ALA A 326 -26.10 35.18 64.65
N VAL A 327 -25.03 35.46 63.89
CA VAL A 327 -24.09 36.56 64.16
C VAL A 327 -24.77 37.93 63.97
N LEU A 328 -25.65 38.08 62.97
CA LEU A 328 -26.45 39.30 62.77
C LEU A 328 -27.42 39.54 63.93
N ARG A 329 -28.05 38.50 64.46
CA ARG A 329 -28.88 38.61 65.68
C ARG A 329 -28.04 39.01 66.90
N LEU A 330 -26.84 38.45 67.06
CA LEU A 330 -25.91 38.85 68.12
C LEU A 330 -25.51 40.33 68.02
N SER A 331 -25.31 40.84 66.80
CA SER A 331 -25.07 42.27 66.55
C SER A 331 -26.20 43.16 67.09
N GLN A 332 -27.46 42.76 66.87
CA GLN A 332 -28.63 43.49 67.36
C GLN A 332 -28.74 43.46 68.89
N GLU A 333 -28.45 42.31 69.52
CA GLU A 333 -28.46 42.18 70.98
C GLU A 333 -27.33 43.00 71.63
N LEU A 334 -26.14 43.05 71.01
CA LEU A 334 -25.05 43.93 71.46
C LEU A 334 -25.41 45.41 71.33
N ALA A 335 -26.07 45.81 70.24
CA ALA A 335 -26.53 47.19 70.09
C ALA A 335 -27.54 47.57 71.18
N ARG A 336 -28.48 46.67 71.52
CA ARG A 336 -29.44 46.86 72.62
C ARG A 336 -28.77 46.96 73.98
N ALA A 337 -27.84 46.06 74.30
CA ALA A 337 -27.16 46.10 75.59
C ALA A 337 -26.24 47.34 75.73
N THR A 338 -25.67 47.84 74.62
CA THR A 338 -24.91 49.11 74.61
C THR A 338 -25.81 50.29 75.01
N GLU A 339 -27.04 50.34 74.46
CA GLU A 339 -28.04 51.36 74.81
C GLU A 339 -28.42 51.31 76.30
N VAL A 340 -28.68 50.12 76.84
CA VAL A 340 -29.02 49.94 78.26
C VAL A 340 -27.88 50.41 79.18
N ILE A 341 -26.63 50.15 78.81
CA ILE A 341 -25.48 50.60 79.60
C ILE A 341 -25.28 52.12 79.50
N HIS A 342 -25.50 52.73 78.34
CA HIS A 342 -25.50 54.20 78.23
C HIS A 342 -26.59 54.84 79.09
N GLN A 343 -27.78 54.25 79.14
CA GLN A 343 -28.82 54.69 80.06
C GLN A 343 -28.37 54.56 81.53
N LEU A 344 -27.70 53.47 81.90
CA LEU A 344 -27.15 53.29 83.25
C LEU A 344 -26.08 54.36 83.58
N GLU A 345 -25.19 54.67 82.63
CA GLU A 345 -24.18 55.73 82.77
C GLU A 345 -24.85 57.10 83.02
N ASN A 346 -25.87 57.43 82.24
CA ASN A 346 -26.64 58.68 82.38
C ASN A 346 -27.36 58.78 83.73
N HIS A 347 -28.12 57.75 84.13
CA HIS A 347 -28.80 57.72 85.43
C HIS A 347 -27.80 57.83 86.59
N SER A 348 -26.62 57.22 86.47
CA SER A 348 -25.56 57.33 87.47
C SER A 348 -25.01 58.75 87.56
N GLY A 349 -24.92 59.47 86.44
CA GLY A 349 -24.57 60.89 86.41
C GLY A 349 -25.60 61.77 87.11
N GLU A 350 -26.89 61.52 86.90
CA GLU A 350 -27.98 62.22 87.60
C GLU A 350 -27.91 61.99 89.11
N ILE A 351 -27.68 60.75 89.56
CA ILE A 351 -27.52 60.43 90.98
C ILE A 351 -26.32 61.18 91.59
N SER A 352 -25.18 61.25 90.90
CA SER A 352 -24.05 62.07 91.34
C SER A 352 -24.43 63.54 91.53
N GLY A 353 -25.25 64.11 90.64
CA GLY A 353 -25.77 65.47 90.79
C GLY A 353 -26.64 65.65 92.04
N VAL A 354 -27.51 64.68 92.34
CA VAL A 354 -28.35 64.69 93.55
C VAL A 354 -27.50 64.56 94.82
N LEU A 355 -26.49 63.69 94.82
CA LEU A 355 -25.58 63.51 95.96
C LEU A 355 -24.82 64.80 96.29
N GLU A 356 -24.39 65.55 95.28
CA GLU A 356 -23.71 66.83 95.48
C GLU A 356 -24.62 67.88 96.17
N VAL A 357 -25.90 67.90 95.81
CA VAL A 357 -26.91 68.73 96.49
C VAL A 357 -27.09 68.29 97.94
N ILE A 358 -27.19 66.97 98.20
CA ILE A 358 -27.31 66.42 99.56
C ILE A 358 -26.07 66.76 100.41
N ARG A 359 -24.87 66.63 99.84
CA ARG A 359 -23.60 67.01 100.48
C ARG A 359 -23.61 68.48 100.88
N THR A 360 -24.04 69.36 99.97
CA THR A 360 -24.16 70.80 100.22
C THR A 360 -25.18 71.10 101.32
N ILE A 361 -26.33 70.41 101.33
CA ILE A 361 -27.35 70.56 102.39
C ILE A 361 -26.79 70.06 103.74
N ALA A 362 -26.08 68.93 103.76
CA ALA A 362 -25.46 68.40 104.98
C ALA A 362 -24.40 69.37 105.53
N GLU A 363 -23.57 69.97 104.68
CA GLU A 363 -22.60 71.01 105.08
C GLU A 363 -23.28 72.26 105.64
N GLN A 364 -24.34 72.75 104.97
CA GLN A 364 -25.13 73.87 105.45
C GLN A 364 -25.81 73.56 106.80
N THR A 365 -26.35 72.35 106.94
CA THR A 365 -27.00 71.88 108.18
C THR A 365 -25.98 71.77 109.31
N ASN A 366 -24.78 71.28 109.02
CA ASN A 366 -23.66 71.21 109.98
C ASN A 366 -23.21 72.61 110.44
N LEU A 367 -23.15 73.58 109.52
CA LEU A 367 -22.85 74.99 109.85
C LEU A 367 -23.96 75.66 110.67
N LEU A 368 -25.22 75.43 110.31
CA LEU A 368 -26.39 75.92 111.07
C LEU A 368 -26.43 75.33 112.49
N ALA A 369 -26.17 74.03 112.62
CA ALA A 369 -26.10 73.33 113.89
C ALA A 369 -24.94 73.83 114.75
N LEU A 370 -23.77 74.10 114.16
CA LEU A 370 -22.63 74.70 114.86
C LEU A 370 -22.98 76.10 115.39
N ASN A 371 -23.61 76.94 114.57
CA ASN A 371 -24.05 78.28 115.00
C ASN A 371 -25.10 78.19 116.14
N ALA A 372 -26.03 77.24 116.06
CA ALA A 372 -27.01 77.00 117.10
C ALA A 372 -26.36 76.48 118.41
N ALA A 373 -25.36 75.60 118.32
CA ALA A 373 -24.62 75.11 119.49
C ALA A 373 -23.82 76.23 120.17
N ILE A 374 -23.21 77.14 119.39
CA ILE A 374 -22.51 78.32 119.89
C ILE A 374 -23.49 79.25 120.63
N GLU A 375 -24.66 79.54 120.05
CA GLU A 375 -25.64 80.43 120.67
C GLU A 375 -26.30 79.79 121.91
N ALA A 376 -26.52 78.47 121.90
CA ALA A 376 -26.98 77.72 123.06
C ALA A 376 -25.96 77.72 124.22
N ALA A 377 -24.65 77.63 123.92
CA ALA A 377 -23.59 77.79 124.92
C ALA A 377 -23.55 79.23 125.48
N ARG A 378 -23.91 80.23 124.67
CA ARG A 378 -23.97 81.65 125.05
C ARG A 378 -25.13 81.97 126.01
N ALA A 379 -26.23 81.22 125.92
CA ALA A 379 -27.42 81.36 126.79
C ALA A 379 -27.28 80.69 128.18
N GLY A 380 -26.14 80.07 128.50
CA GLY A 380 -25.85 79.48 129.81
C GLY A 380 -26.81 78.34 130.20
N GLU A 381 -27.22 78.27 131.47
CA GLU A 381 -28.08 77.17 131.98
C GLU A 381 -29.45 77.08 131.29
N GLN A 382 -29.98 78.18 130.71
CA GLN A 382 -31.24 78.18 129.95
C GLN A 382 -31.10 77.55 128.54
N GLY A 383 -29.88 77.42 128.03
CA GLY A 383 -29.58 76.91 126.68
C GLY A 383 -29.25 75.41 126.61
N ARG A 384 -29.12 74.70 127.75
CA ARG A 384 -28.67 73.29 127.78
C ARG A 384 -29.50 72.35 126.91
N GLY A 385 -30.82 72.49 126.90
CA GLY A 385 -31.70 71.67 126.07
C GLY A 385 -31.48 71.91 124.56
N PHE A 386 -31.23 73.15 124.17
CA PHE A 386 -30.94 73.53 122.78
C PHE A 386 -29.54 73.09 122.34
N ALA A 387 -28.54 73.12 123.22
CA ALA A 387 -27.18 72.67 122.92
C ALA A 387 -27.13 71.18 122.58
N VAL A 388 -27.87 70.33 123.32
CA VAL A 388 -27.97 68.89 123.05
C VAL A 388 -28.61 68.63 121.69
N VAL A 389 -29.70 69.35 121.36
CA VAL A 389 -30.35 69.21 120.04
C VAL A 389 -29.43 69.69 118.92
N ALA A 390 -28.70 70.79 119.11
CA ALA A 390 -27.76 71.31 118.13
C ALA A 390 -26.59 70.34 117.87
N ASP A 391 -26.02 69.72 118.90
CA ASP A 391 -24.98 68.69 118.75
C ASP A 391 -25.52 67.42 118.08
N GLU A 392 -26.76 67.01 118.36
CA GLU A 392 -27.41 65.87 117.70
C GLU A 392 -27.66 66.15 116.20
N VAL A 393 -28.13 67.35 115.84
CA VAL A 393 -28.30 67.78 114.44
C VAL A 393 -26.94 67.85 113.74
N ARG A 394 -25.89 68.31 114.43
CA ARG A 394 -24.52 68.34 113.90
C ARG A 394 -24.00 66.92 113.63
N GLY A 395 -24.19 66.01 114.58
CA GLY A 395 -23.83 64.59 114.43
C GLY A 395 -24.60 63.92 113.27
N LEU A 396 -25.88 64.26 113.10
CA LEU A 396 -26.69 63.77 111.98
C LEU A 396 -26.17 64.31 110.64
N ALA A 397 -25.86 65.60 110.55
CA ALA A 397 -25.32 66.24 109.35
C ALA A 397 -23.95 65.64 108.95
N GLN A 398 -23.06 65.39 109.91
CA GLN A 398 -21.78 64.71 109.67
C GLN A 398 -21.98 63.27 109.17
N ARG A 399 -22.92 62.52 109.77
CA ARG A 399 -23.27 61.17 109.29
C ARG A 399 -23.87 61.19 107.89
N THR A 400 -24.73 62.16 107.57
CA THR A 400 -25.27 62.35 106.22
C THR A 400 -24.15 62.64 105.22
N GLN A 401 -23.21 63.51 105.55
CA GLN A 401 -22.06 63.84 104.69
C GLN A 401 -21.19 62.59 104.44
N GLN A 402 -20.85 61.83 105.48
CA GLN A 402 -20.10 60.58 105.36
C GLN A 402 -20.83 59.55 104.47
N SER A 403 -22.14 59.35 104.67
CA SER A 403 -22.92 58.44 103.82
C SER A 403 -22.99 58.92 102.37
N THR A 404 -23.06 60.23 102.15
CA THR A 404 -23.07 60.82 100.80
C THR A 404 -21.73 60.58 100.09
N ASP A 405 -20.60 60.70 100.81
CA ASP A 405 -19.27 60.39 100.27
C ASP A 405 -19.11 58.90 99.95
N GLU A 406 -19.64 58.00 100.78
CA GLU A 406 -19.65 56.56 100.52
C GLU A 406 -20.48 56.22 99.27
N ILE A 407 -21.67 56.80 99.12
CA ILE A 407 -22.50 56.61 97.92
C ILE A 407 -21.80 57.21 96.69
N GLN A 408 -21.16 58.39 96.81
CA GLN A 408 -20.42 59.01 95.72
C GLN A 408 -19.30 58.11 95.19
N ARG A 409 -18.56 57.42 96.08
CA ARG A 409 -17.55 56.42 95.68
C ARG A 409 -18.18 55.22 94.96
N MET A 410 -19.33 54.72 95.45
CA MET A 410 -20.05 53.62 94.80
C MET A 410 -20.51 54.02 93.39
N ILE A 411 -21.07 55.22 93.23
CA ILE A 411 -21.49 55.74 91.92
C ILE A 411 -20.30 55.96 90.99
N SER A 412 -19.17 56.47 91.48
CA SER A 412 -17.96 56.58 90.67
C SER A 412 -17.44 55.22 90.19
N THR A 413 -17.53 54.19 91.02
CA THR A 413 -17.18 52.81 90.62
C THR A 413 -18.15 52.28 89.58
N LEU A 414 -19.45 52.55 89.74
CA LEU A 414 -20.50 52.14 88.83
C LEU A 414 -20.36 52.81 87.45
N GLN A 415 -20.06 54.12 87.42
CA GLN A 415 -19.73 54.86 86.20
C GLN A 415 -18.49 54.30 85.50
N GLY A 416 -17.44 53.96 86.27
CA GLY A 416 -16.24 53.31 85.73
C GLY A 416 -16.57 51.96 85.08
N GLY A 417 -17.31 51.10 85.78
CA GLY A 417 -17.75 49.81 85.27
C GLY A 417 -18.67 49.92 84.05
N ALA A 418 -19.53 50.95 83.98
CA ALA A 418 -20.35 51.23 82.81
C ALA A 418 -19.50 51.59 81.57
N ARG A 419 -18.48 52.45 81.73
CA ARG A 419 -17.56 52.78 80.62
C ARG A 419 -16.76 51.58 80.14
N ASP A 420 -16.24 50.78 81.07
CA ASP A 420 -15.52 49.54 80.74
C ASP A 420 -16.42 48.57 79.95
N ALA A 421 -17.69 48.46 80.35
CA ALA A 421 -18.68 47.65 79.65
C ALA A 421 -18.96 48.18 78.24
N VAL A 422 -19.16 49.50 78.04
CA VAL A 422 -19.32 50.10 76.71
C VAL A 422 -18.10 49.82 75.82
N GLN A 423 -16.88 49.94 76.36
CA GLN A 423 -15.65 49.64 75.61
C GLN A 423 -15.57 48.16 75.20
N ALA A 424 -15.91 47.23 76.10
CA ALA A 424 -15.98 45.80 75.79
C ALA A 424 -17.05 45.49 74.72
N MET A 425 -18.18 46.19 74.73
CA MET A 425 -19.23 46.05 73.72
C MET A 425 -18.80 46.60 72.35
N ALA A 426 -18.08 47.73 72.32
CA ALA A 426 -17.53 48.26 71.07
C ALA A 426 -16.55 47.27 70.42
N HIS A 427 -15.64 46.69 71.20
CA HIS A 427 -14.72 45.66 70.72
C HIS A 427 -15.45 44.38 70.28
N SER A 428 -16.53 44.00 70.99
CA SER A 428 -17.39 42.89 70.57
C SER A 428 -18.11 43.18 69.25
N GLY A 429 -18.49 44.43 69.01
CA GLY A 429 -19.06 44.88 67.73
C GLY A 429 -18.10 44.72 66.56
N GLU A 430 -16.82 45.08 66.73
CA GLU A 430 -15.78 44.86 65.72
C GLU A 430 -15.58 43.37 65.40
N HIS A 431 -15.58 42.50 66.43
CA HIS A 431 -15.49 41.05 66.24
C HIS A 431 -16.69 40.46 65.50
N VAL A 432 -17.89 40.98 65.74
CA VAL A 432 -19.09 40.57 65.02
C VAL A 432 -19.00 40.95 63.54
N ASP A 433 -18.56 42.17 63.21
CA ASP A 433 -18.37 42.59 61.81
C ASP A 433 -17.32 41.71 61.08
N ALA A 434 -16.21 41.41 61.76
CA ALA A 434 -15.21 40.49 61.23
C ALA A 434 -15.77 39.08 61.00
N SER A 435 -16.63 38.58 61.90
CA SER A 435 -17.27 37.27 61.78
C SER A 435 -18.25 37.21 60.61
N VAL A 436 -19.03 38.27 60.37
CA VAL A 436 -19.91 38.37 59.19
C VAL A 436 -19.10 38.33 57.89
N LYS A 437 -18.02 39.10 57.80
CA LYS A 437 -17.11 39.10 56.63
C LYS A 437 -16.49 37.71 56.39
N GLN A 438 -16.12 37.01 57.46
CA GLN A 438 -15.57 35.66 57.36
C GLN A 438 -16.61 34.65 56.86
N ALA A 439 -17.85 34.72 57.35
CA ALA A 439 -18.95 33.89 56.86
C ALA A 439 -19.23 34.12 55.36
N GLN A 440 -19.22 35.39 54.91
CA GLN A 440 -19.38 35.72 53.48
C GLN A 440 -18.26 35.13 52.60
N ARG A 441 -17.01 35.18 53.06
CA ARG A 441 -15.89 34.56 52.34
C ARG A 441 -16.03 33.04 52.26
N ALA A 442 -16.49 32.39 53.34
CA ALA A 442 -16.75 30.96 53.36
C ALA A 442 -17.88 30.58 52.39
N ALA A 443 -18.97 31.34 52.36
CA ALA A 443 -20.07 31.13 51.41
C ALA A 443 -19.58 31.23 49.95
N ALA A 444 -18.83 32.28 49.61
CA ALA A 444 -18.27 32.45 48.27
C ALA A 444 -17.30 31.31 47.87
N ALA A 445 -16.53 30.77 48.83
CA ALA A 445 -15.69 29.60 48.57
C ALA A 445 -16.50 28.34 48.29
N LEU A 446 -17.61 28.12 49.03
CA LEU A 446 -18.53 27.01 48.80
C LEU A 446 -19.24 27.12 47.44
N ASP A 447 -19.64 28.32 47.02
CA ASP A 447 -20.17 28.55 45.67
C ASP A 447 -19.15 28.16 44.58
N GLY A 448 -17.88 28.55 44.77
CA GLY A 448 -16.79 28.17 43.88
C GLY A 448 -16.55 26.65 43.83
N ILE A 449 -16.73 25.94 44.94
CA ILE A 449 -16.67 24.47 44.98
C ILE A 449 -17.87 23.86 44.24
N SER A 450 -19.08 24.36 44.47
CA SER A 450 -20.32 23.91 43.81
C SER A 450 -20.23 23.99 42.28
N GLN A 451 -19.69 25.10 41.75
CA GLN A 451 -19.43 25.24 40.32
C GLN A 451 -18.45 24.20 39.76
N ARG A 452 -17.34 23.95 40.45
CA ARG A 452 -16.35 22.94 40.04
C ARG A 452 -16.92 21.53 40.09
N VAL A 453 -17.72 21.22 41.11
CA VAL A 453 -18.43 19.94 41.22
C VAL A 453 -19.36 19.74 40.02
N THR A 454 -20.13 20.76 39.66
CA THR A 454 -21.04 20.72 38.49
C THR A 454 -20.26 20.46 37.20
N GLN A 455 -19.08 21.06 37.06
CA GLN A 455 -18.19 20.82 35.93
C GLN A 455 -17.66 19.37 35.91
N ILE A 456 -17.32 18.78 37.06
CA ILE A 456 -16.87 17.38 37.16
C ILE A 456 -17.99 16.42 36.73
N THR A 457 -19.23 16.67 37.15
CA THR A 457 -20.39 15.87 36.71
C THR A 457 -20.56 15.94 35.20
N ALA A 458 -20.48 17.15 34.61
CA ALA A 458 -20.57 17.32 33.16
C ALA A 458 -19.44 16.59 32.41
N MET A 459 -18.19 16.68 32.89
CA MET A 459 -17.06 15.94 32.32
C MET A 459 -17.25 14.43 32.41
N SER A 460 -17.78 13.92 33.53
CA SER A 460 -18.05 12.50 33.72
C SER A 460 -19.08 11.99 32.71
N GLN A 461 -20.10 12.80 32.39
CA GLN A 461 -21.08 12.49 31.34
C GLN A 461 -20.42 12.42 29.96
N GLN A 462 -19.52 13.36 29.62
CA GLN A 462 -18.78 13.35 28.36
C GLN A 462 -17.86 12.13 28.23
N ILE A 463 -17.19 11.74 29.32
CA ILE A 463 -16.36 10.53 29.35
C ILE A 463 -17.24 9.31 29.10
N ALA A 464 -18.43 9.22 29.70
CA ALA A 464 -19.35 8.11 29.45
C ALA A 464 -19.75 8.00 27.96
N THR A 465 -20.06 9.11 27.30
CA THR A 465 -20.33 9.13 25.85
C THR A 465 -19.13 8.69 25.02
N ALA A 466 -17.92 9.20 25.34
CA ALA A 466 -16.70 8.80 24.65
C ALA A 466 -16.38 7.29 24.81
N VAL A 467 -16.70 6.73 25.98
CA VAL A 467 -16.56 5.30 26.27
C VAL A 467 -17.54 4.46 25.43
N GLU A 468 -18.78 4.91 25.23
CA GLU A 468 -19.75 4.25 24.34
C GLU A 468 -19.27 4.24 22.88
N GLU A 469 -18.73 5.37 22.40
CA GLU A 469 -18.14 5.46 21.06
C GLU A 469 -16.93 4.51 20.92
N GLN A 470 -16.03 4.49 21.91
CA GLN A 470 -14.85 3.64 21.91
C GLN A 470 -15.21 2.14 21.95
N SER A 471 -16.29 1.78 22.66
CA SER A 471 -16.84 0.41 22.65
C SER A 471 -17.27 0.00 21.23
N THR A 472 -18.01 0.88 20.54
CA THR A 472 -18.45 0.66 19.16
C THR A 472 -17.27 0.46 18.20
N VAL A 473 -16.25 1.32 18.30
CA VAL A 473 -15.03 1.20 17.49
C VAL A 473 -14.28 -0.11 17.77
N SER A 474 -14.24 -0.54 19.03
CA SER A 474 -13.58 -1.80 19.41
C SER A 474 -14.29 -3.03 18.81
N GLU A 475 -15.63 -3.03 18.79
CA GLU A 475 -16.45 -4.07 18.16
C GLU A 475 -16.19 -4.14 16.64
N ASP A 476 -16.07 -2.99 15.98
CA ASP A 476 -15.80 -2.91 14.54
C ASP A 476 -14.38 -3.36 14.20
N ILE A 477 -13.38 -3.01 15.02
CA ILE A 477 -12.02 -3.54 14.85
C ILE A 477 -12.03 -5.06 15.04
N ASN A 478 -12.75 -5.58 16.04
CA ASN A 478 -12.87 -7.03 16.24
C ASN A 478 -13.47 -7.73 15.00
N ARG A 479 -14.53 -7.17 14.40
CA ARG A 479 -15.10 -7.69 13.15
C ARG A 479 -14.10 -7.64 11.98
N ASN A 480 -13.34 -6.56 11.85
CA ASN A 480 -12.31 -6.45 10.82
C ASN A 480 -11.19 -7.48 11.01
N ILE A 481 -10.80 -7.77 12.25
CA ILE A 481 -9.79 -8.77 12.58
C ILE A 481 -10.22 -10.18 12.18
N VAL A 482 -11.49 -10.54 12.43
CA VAL A 482 -12.06 -11.80 11.94
C VAL A 482 -12.03 -11.85 10.41
N GLY A 483 -12.45 -10.77 9.74
CA GLY A 483 -12.41 -10.69 8.26
C GLY A 483 -11.00 -10.82 7.68
N ILE A 484 -9.98 -10.25 8.34
CA ILE A 484 -8.58 -10.40 7.95
C ILE A 484 -8.12 -11.86 8.09
N ARG A 485 -8.53 -12.53 9.17
CA ARG A 485 -8.19 -13.95 9.40
C ARG A 485 -8.77 -14.84 8.30
N ASP A 486 -10.05 -14.66 7.98
CA ASP A 486 -10.75 -15.44 6.95
C ASP A 486 -10.14 -15.20 5.55
N ALA A 487 -9.77 -13.94 5.24
CA ALA A 487 -9.05 -13.63 4.00
C ALA A 487 -7.65 -14.26 3.95
N GLY A 488 -6.96 -14.34 5.10
CA GLY A 488 -5.69 -15.04 5.25
C GLY A 488 -5.83 -16.54 4.95
N GLU A 489 -6.84 -17.20 5.51
CA GLU A 489 -7.13 -18.62 5.24
C GLU A 489 -7.48 -18.86 3.77
N ALA A 490 -8.31 -18.00 3.17
CA ALA A 490 -8.63 -18.08 1.74
C ALA A 490 -7.38 -17.94 0.85
N THR A 491 -6.44 -17.06 1.24
CA THR A 491 -5.16 -16.89 0.53
C THR A 491 -4.30 -18.15 0.61
N VAL A 492 -4.22 -18.80 1.78
CA VAL A 492 -3.50 -20.07 1.94
C VAL A 492 -4.11 -21.16 1.06
N SER A 493 -5.45 -21.29 1.06
CA SER A 493 -6.16 -22.27 0.22
C SER A 493 -5.93 -22.04 -1.27
N ALA A 494 -6.08 -20.78 -1.74
CA ALA A 494 -5.82 -20.41 -3.13
C ALA A 494 -4.35 -20.65 -3.52
N GLY A 495 -3.41 -20.41 -2.60
CA GLY A 495 -2.00 -20.68 -2.80
C GLY A 495 -1.71 -22.18 -2.98
N GLN A 496 -2.35 -23.04 -2.17
CA GLN A 496 -2.25 -24.50 -2.31
C GLN A 496 -2.78 -24.99 -3.66
N GLN A 497 -3.94 -24.49 -4.10
CA GLN A 497 -4.52 -24.82 -5.39
C GLN A 497 -3.60 -24.38 -6.55
N SER A 498 -3.07 -23.16 -6.47
CA SER A 498 -2.14 -22.62 -7.46
C SER A 498 -0.85 -23.44 -7.54
N ARG A 499 -0.39 -24.00 -6.43
CA ARG A 499 0.78 -24.88 -6.38
C ARG A 499 0.54 -26.18 -7.13
N LEU A 500 -0.62 -26.80 -6.93
CA LEU A 500 -1.03 -28.01 -7.68
C LEU A 500 -1.06 -27.73 -9.19
N SER A 501 -1.76 -26.68 -9.60
CA SER A 501 -1.82 -26.30 -11.02
C SER A 501 -0.46 -25.94 -11.62
N SER A 502 0.43 -25.31 -10.84
CA SER A 502 1.80 -25.03 -11.28
C SER A 502 2.61 -26.31 -11.49
N SER A 503 2.43 -27.29 -10.60
CA SER A 503 3.05 -28.61 -10.75
C SER A 503 2.57 -29.32 -12.00
N ASP A 504 1.26 -29.28 -12.29
CA ASP A 504 0.68 -29.87 -13.50
C ASP A 504 1.24 -29.21 -14.76
N VAL A 505 1.29 -27.87 -14.79
CA VAL A 505 1.87 -27.11 -15.91
C VAL A 505 3.35 -27.42 -16.11
N ALA A 506 4.12 -27.60 -15.03
CA ALA A 506 5.52 -27.99 -15.11
C ALA A 506 5.68 -29.39 -15.72
N ALA A 507 4.87 -30.36 -15.31
CA ALA A 507 4.88 -31.71 -15.87
C ALA A 507 4.49 -31.73 -17.35
N LEU A 508 3.40 -31.04 -17.73
CA LEU A 508 2.99 -30.88 -19.13
C LEU A 508 4.07 -30.23 -20.00
N ALA A 509 4.76 -29.22 -19.46
CA ALA A 509 5.86 -28.56 -20.14
C ALA A 509 7.05 -29.51 -20.33
N GLU A 510 7.38 -30.32 -19.32
CA GLU A 510 8.42 -31.34 -19.41
C GLU A 510 8.10 -32.42 -20.46
N ASP A 511 6.86 -32.93 -20.47
CA ASP A 511 6.39 -33.90 -21.48
C ASP A 511 6.50 -33.33 -22.90
N LEU A 512 6.04 -32.10 -23.12
CA LEU A 512 6.15 -31.43 -24.42
C LEU A 512 7.62 -31.19 -24.81
N GLN A 513 8.48 -30.89 -23.83
CA GLN A 513 9.91 -30.72 -24.08
C GLN A 513 10.57 -32.05 -24.46
N GLN A 514 10.20 -33.15 -23.80
CA GLN A 514 10.70 -34.49 -24.14
C GLN A 514 10.26 -34.88 -25.56
N LEU A 515 8.97 -34.75 -25.87
CA LEU A 515 8.46 -35.00 -27.22
C LEU A 515 9.19 -34.14 -28.26
N ALA A 516 9.37 -32.85 -27.97
CA ALA A 516 10.09 -31.97 -28.88
C ALA A 516 11.54 -32.42 -29.10
N ARG A 517 12.25 -32.82 -28.04
CA ARG A 517 13.62 -33.36 -28.13
C ARG A 517 13.67 -34.65 -28.94
N GLU A 518 12.76 -35.60 -28.71
CA GLU A 518 12.74 -36.87 -29.45
C GLU A 518 12.50 -36.66 -30.95
N PHE A 519 11.54 -35.81 -31.32
CA PHE A 519 11.27 -35.49 -32.73
C PHE A 519 12.39 -34.66 -33.37
N TRP A 520 13.07 -33.81 -32.59
CA TRP A 520 14.17 -32.97 -33.06
C TRP A 520 15.48 -33.76 -33.22
N ALA A 521 15.76 -34.71 -32.33
CA ALA A 521 16.97 -35.52 -32.32
C ALA A 521 16.93 -36.73 -33.29
N ARG A 522 15.75 -37.10 -33.81
CA ARG A 522 15.65 -38.15 -34.83
C ARG A 522 16.57 -37.79 -36.01
N PRO A 523 17.54 -38.67 -36.37
CA PRO A 523 18.41 -38.40 -37.50
C PRO A 523 17.53 -38.16 -38.72
N ARG A 524 17.58 -36.95 -39.27
CA ARG A 524 17.09 -36.67 -40.62
C ARG A 524 17.88 -37.62 -41.51
N ALA A 525 17.26 -38.71 -41.93
CA ALA A 525 17.94 -39.86 -42.51
C ALA A 525 18.86 -39.40 -43.64
N THR A 526 20.16 -39.32 -43.35
CA THR A 526 21.20 -39.14 -44.34
C THR A 526 21.32 -40.45 -45.08
N ARG A 527 20.80 -40.49 -46.31
CA ARG A 527 21.30 -41.38 -47.36
C ARG A 527 21.86 -40.55 -48.49
#